data_AF-A0A233S625-F1
#
_entry.id   AF-A0A233S625-F1
#
_cell.length_a   1.000
_cell.length_b   1.000
_cell.length_c   1.000
_cell.angle_alpha   90.00
_cell.angle_beta   90.00
_cell.angle_gamma   90.00
#
_symmetry.space_group_name_H-M   'P 1'
#
loop_
_entity.id
_entity.type
_entity.pdbx_description
1 polymer ?
#
loop_
_entity_poly.entity_id
_entity_poly.type
_entity_poly.pdbx_seq_one_letter_code
_entity_poly.pdbx_strand_id
1 'polypeptide(L)'
;MAEAERIIGTPDTPDDSGERTSGVPDAGEQEAAAPQRTGRGRRIAVLFAVAAFAYALDLISKMIVVAKLEHHAPIQVIGDLLELHAIRNPGAAFGFGAAFTIIFTLIAAAVIVVIIRLARKLYSFPWAIALGLLLGGALGNLTDRIFREPGIFQGEVVDFIAPKGFAVFNLADSAIVCGGILIVLLSFRGLDPDGTVHKD
;
A
#
# COMPACT_ATOMS: atom_id res chain seq x y z
N MET A 1 -26.05 -98.64 -26.14
CA MET A 1 -25.80 -98.92 -27.57
C MET A 1 -26.99 -98.38 -28.37
N ALA A 2 -26.71 -97.77 -29.52
CA ALA A 2 -27.63 -97.29 -30.59
C ALA A 2 -28.46 -96.02 -30.25
N GLU A 3 -28.17 -94.86 -30.87
CA GLU A 3 -28.73 -94.31 -32.14
C GLU A 3 -30.17 -93.77 -31.93
N ALA A 4 -30.66 -92.68 -32.52
CA ALA A 4 -30.14 -91.58 -33.35
C ALA A 4 -31.34 -90.65 -33.64
N GLU A 5 -31.21 -89.32 -33.49
CA GLU A 5 -32.05 -88.26 -34.10
C GLU A 5 -31.12 -87.02 -34.16
N ARG A 6 -30.66 -86.42 -35.27
CA ARG A 6 -31.33 -85.84 -36.48
C ARG A 6 -32.55 -85.00 -36.06
N ILE A 7 -32.53 -83.66 -36.06
CA ILE A 7 -32.53 -82.72 -37.20
C ILE A 7 -32.44 -81.30 -36.57
N ILE A 8 -31.36 -80.52 -36.76
CA ILE A 8 -31.18 -79.34 -37.66
C ILE A 8 -32.23 -78.21 -37.55
N GLY A 9 -31.75 -77.00 -37.21
CA GLY A 9 -32.38 -75.68 -37.40
C GLY A 9 -32.39 -74.82 -36.12
N THR A 10 -31.27 -74.29 -35.59
CA THR A 10 -30.51 -73.08 -36.02
C THR A 10 -31.31 -71.77 -35.87
N PRO A 11 -30.75 -70.65 -35.38
CA PRO A 11 -29.90 -70.44 -34.20
C PRO A 11 -30.35 -69.21 -33.33
N ASP A 12 -29.75 -69.09 -32.15
CA ASP A 12 -29.23 -67.90 -31.43
C ASP A 12 -29.88 -66.52 -31.69
N THR A 13 -30.30 -65.75 -30.70
CA THR A 13 -29.57 -65.39 -29.46
C THR A 13 -30.51 -64.96 -28.32
N PRO A 14 -30.32 -65.45 -27.08
CA PRO A 14 -30.81 -64.82 -25.86
C PRO A 14 -29.67 -64.11 -25.09
N ASP A 15 -29.97 -62.97 -24.48
CA ASP A 15 -29.48 -62.50 -23.17
C ASP A 15 -29.88 -61.02 -23.08
N ASP A 16 -30.95 -60.64 -22.39
CA ASP A 16 -31.26 -60.78 -20.97
C ASP A 16 -30.23 -60.19 -20.00
N SER A 17 -30.74 -59.18 -19.30
CA SER A 17 -30.38 -58.74 -17.95
C SER A 17 -29.02 -58.09 -17.70
N GLY A 18 -29.07 -56.95 -17.00
CA GLY A 18 -27.97 -56.56 -16.13
C GLY A 18 -27.82 -55.07 -15.88
N GLU A 19 -28.66 -54.50 -15.03
CA GLU A 19 -28.24 -53.33 -14.23
C GLU A 19 -26.98 -53.69 -13.42
N ARG A 20 -25.92 -52.88 -13.54
CA ARG A 20 -25.01 -52.59 -12.42
C ARG A 20 -24.10 -51.39 -12.71
N THR A 21 -24.04 -50.54 -11.71
CA THR A 21 -23.24 -49.31 -11.56
C THR A 21 -21.73 -49.57 -11.53
N SER A 22 -20.94 -48.70 -12.17
CA SER A 22 -19.69 -48.06 -11.69
C SER A 22 -18.73 -47.74 -12.83
N GLY A 23 -18.28 -46.48 -12.90
CA GLY A 23 -17.20 -46.07 -13.82
C GLY A 23 -17.26 -44.58 -14.18
N VAL A 24 -16.47 -43.77 -13.47
CA VAL A 24 -16.15 -42.38 -13.85
C VAL A 24 -15.08 -42.40 -14.97
N PRO A 25 -15.18 -41.51 -15.96
CA PRO A 25 -14.14 -40.49 -16.17
C PRO A 25 -14.81 -39.11 -16.34
N ASP A 26 -14.56 -38.15 -15.45
CA ASP A 26 -13.52 -37.11 -15.58
C ASP A 26 -13.35 -36.58 -17.01
N ALA A 27 -13.91 -35.39 -17.27
CA ALA A 27 -13.29 -34.37 -18.11
C ALA A 27 -14.17 -33.11 -18.16
N GLY A 28 -13.67 -32.02 -17.57
CA GLY A 28 -13.92 -30.68 -18.10
C GLY A 28 -14.73 -29.75 -17.23
N GLU A 29 -14.24 -29.49 -16.02
CA GLU A 29 -14.36 -28.16 -15.40
C GLU A 29 -13.95 -27.08 -16.42
N GLN A 30 -14.93 -26.46 -17.08
CA GLN A 30 -14.75 -25.11 -17.59
C GLN A 30 -15.24 -24.13 -16.53
N GLU A 31 -14.48 -24.08 -15.44
CA GLU A 31 -14.48 -22.93 -14.54
C GLU A 31 -13.74 -21.78 -15.24
N ALA A 32 -14.38 -21.19 -16.25
CA ALA A 32 -13.93 -19.95 -16.87
C ALA A 32 -14.32 -18.75 -15.98
N ALA A 33 -13.82 -18.72 -14.74
CA ALA A 33 -13.95 -17.56 -13.86
C ALA A 33 -12.63 -16.78 -13.81
N ALA A 34 -12.32 -16.05 -14.88
CA ALA A 34 -11.23 -15.07 -14.88
C ALA A 34 -11.77 -13.66 -15.20
N PRO A 35 -12.01 -12.83 -14.15
CA PRO A 35 -11.59 -11.44 -14.25
C PRO A 35 -11.11 -10.86 -12.90
N GLN A 36 -10.04 -11.40 -12.29
CA GLN A 36 -9.45 -10.78 -11.08
C GLN A 36 -8.25 -9.83 -11.35
N ARG A 37 -7.75 -9.75 -12.59
CA ARG A 37 -6.53 -8.97 -12.91
C ARG A 37 -6.74 -7.46 -13.03
N THR A 38 -7.94 -7.00 -13.40
CA THR A 38 -8.21 -5.58 -13.70
C THR A 38 -8.27 -4.70 -12.45
N GLY A 39 -8.78 -5.23 -11.34
CA GLY A 39 -8.92 -4.48 -10.08
C GLY A 39 -7.59 -4.21 -9.37
N ARG A 40 -6.62 -5.14 -9.45
CA ARG A 40 -5.33 -5.01 -8.76
C ARG A 40 -4.44 -3.92 -9.37
N GLY A 41 -4.35 -3.86 -10.71
CA GLY A 41 -3.57 -2.84 -11.41
C GLY A 41 -4.06 -1.42 -11.10
N ARG A 42 -5.38 -1.21 -11.07
CA ARG A 42 -5.98 0.09 -10.75
C ARG A 42 -5.65 0.55 -9.32
N ARG A 43 -5.62 -0.36 -8.33
CA ARG A 43 -5.31 -0.02 -6.93
C ARG A 43 -3.84 0.35 -6.74
N ILE A 44 -2.94 -0.40 -7.39
CA ILE A 44 -1.50 -0.06 -7.40
C ILE A 44 -1.30 1.31 -8.05
N ALA A 45 -1.99 1.59 -9.16
CA ALA A 45 -1.96 2.90 -9.79
C ALA A 45 -2.48 4.01 -8.86
N VAL A 46 -3.56 3.77 -8.11
CA VAL A 46 -4.06 4.72 -7.10
C VAL A 46 -3.02 4.96 -6.01
N LEU A 47 -2.39 3.93 -5.47
CA LEU A 47 -1.33 4.09 -4.47
C LEU A 47 -0.22 5.00 -4.98
N PHE A 48 0.34 4.70 -6.15
CA PHE A 48 1.44 5.49 -6.70
C PHE A 48 0.99 6.90 -7.11
N ALA A 49 -0.24 7.08 -7.59
CA ALA A 49 -0.78 8.40 -7.89
C ALA A 49 -0.92 9.25 -6.61
N VAL A 50 -1.44 8.68 -5.53
CA VAL A 50 -1.54 9.37 -4.23
C VAL A 50 -0.15 9.66 -3.67
N ALA A 51 0.79 8.71 -3.76
CA ALA A 51 2.16 8.92 -3.31
C ALA A 51 2.85 10.05 -4.09
N ALA A 52 2.74 10.04 -5.42
CA ALA A 52 3.31 11.06 -6.29
C ALA A 52 2.70 12.43 -6.02
N PHE A 53 1.38 12.49 -5.80
CA PHE A 53 0.70 13.73 -5.44
C PHE A 53 1.18 14.29 -4.10
N ALA A 54 1.17 13.47 -3.04
CA ALA A 54 1.61 13.90 -1.71
C ALA A 54 3.09 14.32 -1.71
N TYR A 55 3.96 13.53 -2.39
CA TYR A 55 5.36 13.84 -2.56
C TYR A 55 5.60 15.16 -3.31
N ALA A 56 4.93 15.36 -4.45
CA ALA A 56 5.08 16.57 -5.25
C ALA A 56 4.58 17.80 -4.48
N LEU A 57 3.46 17.67 -3.78
CA LEU A 57 2.91 18.75 -2.98
C LEU A 57 3.87 19.16 -1.85
N ASP A 58 4.45 18.19 -1.14
CA ASP A 58 5.46 18.44 -0.10
C ASP A 58 6.71 19.10 -0.68
N LEU A 59 7.29 18.52 -1.74
CA LEU A 59 8.53 19.00 -2.35
C LEU A 59 8.38 20.44 -2.88
N ILE A 60 7.30 20.71 -3.63
CA ILE A 60 7.02 22.06 -4.17
C ILE A 60 6.80 23.05 -3.03
N SER A 61 6.05 22.67 -1.99
CA SER A 61 5.80 23.55 -0.84
C SER A 61 7.12 23.90 -0.13
N LYS A 62 7.96 22.90 0.13
CA LYS A 62 9.29 23.10 0.74
C LYS A 62 10.19 23.98 -0.13
N MET A 63 10.18 23.81 -1.45
CA MET A 63 10.94 24.68 -2.36
C MET A 63 10.47 26.14 -2.28
N ILE A 64 9.16 26.38 -2.26
CA ILE A 64 8.60 27.74 -2.16
C ILE A 64 8.95 28.37 -0.81
N VAL A 65 8.78 27.61 0.28
CA VAL A 65 9.08 28.05 1.64
C VAL A 65 10.57 28.38 1.76
N VAL A 66 11.46 27.50 1.33
CA VAL A 66 12.91 27.74 1.35
C VAL A 66 13.25 29.01 0.57
N ALA A 67 12.69 29.19 -0.62
CA ALA A 67 12.99 30.36 -1.46
C ALA A 67 12.45 31.68 -0.92
N LYS A 68 11.36 31.67 -0.13
CA LYS A 68 10.66 32.91 0.29
C LYS A 68 10.73 33.21 1.79
N LEU A 69 10.90 32.19 2.62
CA LEU A 69 10.79 32.27 4.08
C LEU A 69 12.08 31.93 4.79
N GLU A 70 13.02 31.22 4.13
CA GLU A 70 14.32 30.97 4.75
C GLU A 70 15.04 32.31 4.97
N HIS A 71 15.47 32.56 6.20
CA HIS A 71 16.06 33.83 6.66
C HIS A 71 15.14 35.07 6.60
N HIS A 72 13.82 34.87 6.47
CA HIS A 72 12.82 35.95 6.51
C HIS A 72 11.91 35.81 7.73
N ALA A 73 11.16 36.87 8.04
CA ALA A 73 10.19 36.83 9.12
C ALA A 73 9.06 35.82 8.81
N PRO A 74 8.53 35.10 9.82
CA PRO A 74 7.36 34.24 9.66
C PRO A 74 6.16 34.98 9.08
N ILE A 75 5.36 34.29 8.28
CA ILE A 75 4.08 34.82 7.79
C ILE A 75 2.96 34.33 8.71
N GLN A 76 2.27 35.26 9.37
CA GLN A 76 1.07 34.94 10.13
C GLN A 76 -0.09 34.60 9.19
N VAL A 77 -0.63 33.39 9.31
CA VAL A 77 -1.76 32.92 8.51
C VAL A 77 -3.07 33.15 9.27
N ILE A 78 -3.08 32.84 10.57
CA ILE A 78 -4.25 32.98 11.45
C ILE A 78 -3.81 33.67 12.74
N GLY A 79 -3.62 34.99 12.70
CA GLY A 79 -3.08 35.76 13.83
C GLY A 79 -1.86 35.07 14.43
N ASP A 80 -1.79 34.99 15.76
CA ASP A 80 -0.72 34.28 16.48
C ASP A 80 -0.91 32.75 16.54
N LEU A 81 -2.02 32.19 16.02
CA LEU A 81 -2.34 30.76 16.17
C LEU A 81 -1.60 29.88 15.16
N LEU A 82 -1.36 30.38 13.95
CA LEU A 82 -0.73 29.63 12.88
C LEU A 82 0.15 30.55 12.04
N GLU A 83 1.42 30.17 11.93
CA GLU A 83 2.42 30.86 11.13
C GLU A 83 3.05 29.93 10.10
N LEU A 84 3.54 30.49 9.00
CA LEU A 84 4.48 29.85 8.09
C LEU A 84 5.89 30.31 8.45
N HIS A 85 6.69 29.39 8.98
CA HIS A 85 8.05 29.68 9.46
C HIS A 85 9.00 28.58 9.02
N ALA A 86 9.93 28.90 8.10
CA ALA A 86 10.90 27.94 7.59
C ALA A 86 11.91 27.53 8.68
N ILE A 87 11.85 26.27 9.10
CA ILE A 87 12.77 25.67 10.08
C ILE A 87 13.45 24.47 9.45
N ARG A 88 14.76 24.36 9.64
CA ARG A 88 15.51 23.14 9.32
C ARG A 88 15.53 22.22 10.54
N ASN A 89 15.00 21.02 10.37
CA ASN A 89 14.87 20.04 11.42
C ASN A 89 15.83 18.86 11.19
N PRO A 90 16.94 18.78 11.94
CA PRO A 90 17.83 17.61 11.89
C PRO A 90 17.18 16.35 12.51
N GLY A 91 16.06 16.51 13.22
CA GLY A 91 15.46 15.49 14.08
C GLY A 91 15.68 15.80 15.58
N ALA A 92 15.77 17.08 15.93
CA ALA A 92 16.20 17.58 17.24
C ALA A 92 15.21 17.38 18.39
N ALA A 93 14.04 16.75 18.16
CA ALA A 93 13.12 16.39 19.26
C ALA A 93 13.79 15.51 20.34
N PHE A 94 14.95 14.92 20.04
CA PHE A 94 15.74 14.10 20.97
C PHE A 94 17.08 14.73 21.41
N GLY A 95 17.34 16.02 21.16
CA GLY A 95 18.50 16.74 21.73
C GLY A 95 19.91 16.35 21.24
N PHE A 96 20.05 15.33 20.40
CA PHE A 96 21.35 14.81 19.89
C PHE A 96 21.44 14.89 18.34
N GLY A 97 21.19 16.08 17.80
CA GLY A 97 20.79 16.35 16.40
C GLY A 97 21.53 15.61 15.28
N ALA A 98 22.86 15.41 15.34
CA ALA A 98 23.59 14.81 14.22
C ALA A 98 23.50 13.28 14.14
N ALA A 99 23.64 12.57 15.28
CA ALA A 99 23.68 11.10 15.29
C ALA A 99 22.35 10.46 14.87
N PHE A 100 21.24 11.17 15.07
CA PHE A 100 19.90 10.67 14.76
C PHE A 100 19.45 10.97 13.34
N THR A 101 20.06 11.93 12.61
CA THR A 101 19.72 12.21 11.20
C THR A 101 19.78 10.93 10.36
N ILE A 102 20.90 10.20 10.46
CA ILE A 102 21.14 8.94 9.76
C ILE A 102 20.12 7.88 10.20
N ILE A 103 19.82 7.80 11.50
CA ILE A 103 18.85 6.83 12.03
C ILE A 103 17.47 7.08 11.41
N PHE A 104 17.01 8.33 11.37
CA PHE A 104 15.73 8.68 10.76
C PHE A 104 15.73 8.45 9.25
N THR A 105 16.84 8.72 8.56
CA THR A 105 17.02 8.39 7.14
C THR A 105 16.85 6.88 6.90
N LEU A 106 17.48 6.05 7.73
CA LEU A 106 17.37 4.59 7.66
C LEU A 106 15.95 4.11 7.98
N ILE A 107 15.29 4.69 8.98
CA ILE A 107 13.89 4.36 9.31
C ILE A 107 12.98 4.72 8.14
N ALA A 108 13.10 5.91 7.57
CA ALA A 108 12.29 6.34 6.42
C ALA A 108 12.50 5.41 5.21
N ALA A 109 13.75 5.06 4.91
CA ALA A 109 14.07 4.10 3.85
C ALA A 109 13.47 2.71 4.13
N ALA A 110 13.56 2.22 5.36
CA ALA A 110 12.96 0.94 5.76
C ALA A 110 11.43 0.96 5.60
N VAL A 111 10.76 2.03 6.04
CA VAL A 111 9.31 2.21 5.87
C VAL A 111 8.92 2.18 4.40
N ILE A 112 9.64 2.87 3.52
CA ILE A 112 9.41 2.84 2.07
C ILE A 112 9.51 1.42 1.52
N VAL A 113 10.56 0.68 1.89
CA VAL A 113 10.74 -0.72 1.46
C VAL A 113 9.60 -1.61 1.95
N VAL A 114 9.17 -1.45 3.20
CA VAL A 114 8.02 -2.18 3.77
C VAL A 114 6.75 -1.85 2.99
N ILE A 115 6.45 -0.58 2.73
CA ILE A 115 5.26 -0.18 1.98
C ILE A 115 5.28 -0.74 0.56
N ILE A 116 6.42 -0.69 -0.14
CA ILE A 116 6.53 -1.26 -1.50
C ILE A 116 6.30 -2.79 -1.47
N ARG A 117 6.79 -3.49 -0.45
CA ARG A 117 6.52 -4.92 -0.29
C ARG A 117 5.05 -5.22 0.03
N LEU A 118 4.43 -4.42 0.90
CA LEU A 118 3.01 -4.53 1.24
C LEU A 118 2.11 -4.16 0.05
N ALA A 119 2.55 -3.24 -0.81
CA ALA A 119 1.78 -2.81 -1.97
C ALA A 119 1.50 -3.97 -2.95
N ARG A 120 2.38 -4.98 -2.96
CA ARG A 120 2.15 -6.22 -3.73
C ARG A 120 0.97 -7.04 -3.21
N LYS A 121 0.54 -6.86 -1.96
CA LYS A 121 -0.56 -7.59 -1.32
C LYS A 121 -1.80 -6.72 -1.10
N LEU A 122 -1.94 -5.60 -1.82
CA LEU A 122 -3.08 -4.69 -1.70
C LEU A 122 -4.33 -5.20 -2.42
N TYR A 123 -5.44 -5.30 -1.68
CA TYR A 123 -6.75 -5.68 -2.25
C TYR A 123 -7.83 -4.61 -2.08
N SER A 124 -7.56 -3.52 -1.35
CA SER A 124 -8.55 -2.48 -1.01
C SER A 124 -8.13 -1.07 -1.46
N PHE A 125 -9.09 -0.27 -1.96
CA PHE A 125 -8.86 1.12 -2.39
C PHE A 125 -8.50 2.06 -1.23
N PRO A 126 -9.22 2.07 -0.10
CA PRO A 126 -8.82 2.83 1.08
C PRO A 126 -7.40 2.53 1.55
N TRP A 127 -6.99 1.26 1.54
CA TRP A 127 -5.62 0.86 1.86
C TRP A 127 -4.60 1.39 0.85
N ALA A 128 -4.94 1.44 -0.44
CA ALA A 128 -4.08 2.04 -1.46
C ALA A 128 -3.86 3.54 -1.22
N ILE A 129 -4.90 4.28 -0.82
CA ILE A 129 -4.79 5.70 -0.44
C ILE A 129 -3.92 5.86 0.81
N ALA A 130 -4.18 5.08 1.86
CA ALA A 130 -3.44 5.17 3.12
C ALA A 130 -1.94 4.88 2.94
N LEU A 131 -1.61 3.80 2.24
CA LEU A 131 -0.23 3.45 1.91
C LEU A 131 0.40 4.44 0.92
N GLY A 132 -0.38 5.00 0.00
CA GLY A 132 0.08 6.07 -0.90
C GLY A 132 0.49 7.32 -0.14
N LEU A 133 -0.33 7.77 0.82
CA LEU A 133 -0.01 8.91 1.69
C LEU A 133 1.26 8.67 2.51
N LEU A 134 1.39 7.50 3.14
CA LEU A 134 2.59 7.11 3.88
C LEU A 134 3.83 7.08 3.00
N LEU A 135 3.72 6.48 1.79
CA LEU A 135 4.83 6.40 0.84
C LEU A 135 5.26 7.79 0.36
N GLY A 136 4.30 8.63 -0.01
CA GLY A 136 4.57 10.00 -0.49
C GLY A 136 5.21 10.87 0.59
N GLY A 137 4.68 10.83 1.82
CA GLY A 137 5.26 11.56 2.94
C GLY A 137 6.64 11.04 3.34
N ALA A 138 6.83 9.72 3.40
CA ALA A 138 8.13 9.13 3.68
C ALA A 138 9.17 9.51 2.61
N LEU A 139 8.79 9.50 1.33
CA LEU A 139 9.66 9.95 0.23
C LEU A 139 10.00 11.44 0.34
N GLY A 140 9.04 12.30 0.71
CA GLY A 140 9.27 13.74 0.87
C GLY A 140 10.34 14.03 1.93
N ASN A 141 10.17 13.46 3.12
CA ASN A 141 11.14 13.62 4.22
C ASN A 141 12.47 12.91 3.94
N LEU A 142 12.47 11.75 3.27
CA LEU A 142 13.71 11.07 2.90
C LEU A 142 14.49 11.89 1.84
N THR A 143 13.80 12.53 0.91
CA THR A 143 14.44 13.37 -0.12
C THR A 143 15.19 14.54 0.51
N ASP A 144 14.59 15.22 1.48
CA ASP A 144 15.28 16.26 2.24
C ASP A 144 16.54 15.72 2.93
N ARG A 145 16.43 14.56 3.59
CA ARG A 145 17.55 13.92 4.29
C ARG A 145 18.70 13.48 3.37
N ILE A 146 18.40 13.12 2.12
CA ILE A 146 19.42 12.68 1.17
C ILE A 146 20.08 13.89 0.48
N PHE A 147 19.32 14.91 0.11
CA PHE A 147 19.78 15.93 -0.83
C PHE A 147 20.05 17.31 -0.23
N ARG A 148 19.59 17.60 0.99
CA ARG A 148 19.81 18.90 1.63
C ARG A 148 21.06 18.89 2.50
N GLU A 149 21.57 20.10 2.76
CA GLU A 149 22.62 20.37 3.76
C GLU A 149 22.28 19.76 5.13
N PRO A 150 23.28 19.37 5.95
CA PRO A 150 24.73 19.55 5.78
C PRO A 150 25.46 18.50 4.91
N GLY A 151 24.76 17.50 4.36
CA GLY A 151 25.41 16.48 3.56
C GLY A 151 24.51 15.31 3.19
N ILE A 152 25.00 14.45 2.30
CA ILE A 152 24.23 13.32 1.78
C ILE A 152 23.89 12.35 2.93
N PHE A 153 22.61 12.00 3.05
CA PHE A 153 22.01 11.19 4.14
C PHE A 153 21.96 11.84 5.52
N GLN A 154 22.47 13.07 5.66
CA GLN A 154 22.50 13.84 6.89
C GLN A 154 21.64 15.10 6.81
N GLY A 155 20.91 15.28 5.70
CA GLY A 155 20.15 16.48 5.41
C GLY A 155 19.05 16.75 6.43
N GLU A 156 18.78 18.04 6.63
CA GLU A 156 17.72 18.50 7.53
C GLU A 156 16.39 18.61 6.78
N VAL A 157 15.32 18.13 7.41
CA VAL A 157 13.95 18.21 6.88
C VAL A 157 13.46 19.65 7.00
N VAL A 158 12.81 20.17 5.96
CA VAL A 158 12.24 21.52 6.00
C VAL A 158 10.85 21.47 6.59
N ASP A 159 10.69 22.02 7.79
CA ASP A 159 9.40 22.20 8.45
C ASP A 159 8.95 23.64 8.31
N PHE A 160 7.65 23.86 8.16
CA PHE A 160 7.16 25.21 7.85
C PHE A 160 5.77 25.56 8.36
N ILE A 161 4.98 24.58 8.76
CA ILE A 161 3.66 24.80 9.36
C ILE A 161 3.88 24.90 10.86
N ALA A 162 3.73 26.10 11.42
CA ALA A 162 4.03 26.39 12.82
C ALA A 162 2.77 26.82 13.60
N PRO A 163 1.98 25.87 14.14
CA PRO A 163 0.91 26.19 15.05
C PRO A 163 1.44 26.61 16.43
N LYS A 164 0.75 27.54 17.09
CA LYS A 164 1.10 27.99 18.44
C LYS A 164 1.03 26.84 19.45
N GLY A 165 2.14 26.60 20.15
CA GLY A 165 2.22 25.59 21.21
C GLY A 165 2.31 24.14 20.72
N PHE A 166 2.55 23.92 19.43
CA PHE A 166 2.75 22.59 18.86
C PHE A 166 4.10 22.49 18.11
N ALA A 167 4.49 21.28 17.74
CA ALA A 167 5.67 21.07 16.90
C ALA A 167 5.45 21.69 15.50
N VAL A 168 6.52 22.21 14.91
CA VAL A 168 6.49 22.66 13.50
C VAL A 168 6.63 21.43 12.62
N PHE A 169 5.84 21.35 11.56
CA PHE A 169 5.78 20.19 10.67
C PHE A 169 5.63 20.60 9.20
N ASN A 170 5.61 19.63 8.31
CA ASN A 170 5.43 19.84 6.88
C ASN A 170 4.27 18.99 6.30
N LEU A 171 4.09 19.06 4.98
CA LEU A 171 3.01 18.31 4.31
C LEU A 171 3.32 16.82 4.22
N ALA A 172 4.59 16.41 4.17
CA ALA A 172 4.97 15.01 4.31
C ALA A 172 4.56 14.43 5.67
N ASP A 173 4.76 15.15 6.78
CA ASP A 173 4.31 14.72 8.11
C ASP A 173 2.78 14.63 8.18
N SER A 174 2.10 15.61 7.60
CA SER A 174 0.63 15.60 7.49
C SER A 174 0.14 14.38 6.71
N ALA A 175 0.77 14.05 5.59
CA ALA A 175 0.45 12.86 4.81
C ALA A 175 0.69 11.56 5.61
N ILE A 176 1.80 11.48 6.36
CA ILE A 176 2.09 10.33 7.22
C ILE A 176 1.03 10.18 8.31
N VAL A 177 0.67 11.25 9.00
CA VAL A 177 -0.35 11.25 10.07
C VAL A 177 -1.73 10.87 9.50
N CYS A 178 -2.16 11.49 8.39
CA CYS A 178 -3.44 11.15 7.76
C CYS A 178 -3.48 9.70 7.26
N GLY A 179 -2.40 9.21 6.65
CA GLY A 179 -2.26 7.82 6.22
C GLY A 179 -2.31 6.85 7.39
N GLY A 180 -1.61 7.16 8.49
CA GLY A 180 -1.62 6.37 9.72
C GLY A 180 -2.99 6.32 10.39
N ILE A 181 -3.68 7.46 10.52
CA ILE A 181 -5.06 7.53 11.02
C ILE A 181 -5.98 6.67 10.14
N LEU A 182 -5.85 6.77 8.82
CA LEU A 182 -6.67 5.97 7.91
C LEU A 182 -6.41 4.47 8.06
N ILE A 183 -5.16 4.04 8.22
CA ILE A 183 -4.82 2.63 8.52
C ILE A 183 -5.51 2.19 9.82
N VAL A 184 -5.38 2.96 10.89
CA VAL A 184 -5.98 2.63 12.19
C VAL A 184 -7.50 2.49 12.08
N LEU A 185 -8.16 3.42 11.37
CA LEU A 185 -9.60 3.35 11.13
C LEU A 185 -10.00 2.14 10.28
N LEU A 186 -9.21 1.76 9.29
CA LEU A 186 -9.46 0.58 8.46
C LEU A 186 -9.30 -0.70 9.28
N SER A 187 -8.27 -0.79 10.11
CA SER A 187 -8.05 -1.91 11.02
C SER A 187 -9.20 -2.08 12.00
N PHE A 188 -9.71 -1.00 12.60
CA PHE A 188 -10.89 -1.08 13.49
C PHE A 188 -12.19 -1.49 12.79
N ARG A 189 -12.30 -1.28 11.48
CA ARG A 189 -13.47 -1.70 10.69
C ARG A 189 -13.35 -3.14 10.20
N GLY A 190 -12.33 -3.88 10.63
CA GLY A 190 -12.04 -5.23 10.17
C GLY A 190 -11.74 -5.28 8.69
N LEU A 191 -11.28 -4.19 8.08
CA LEU A 191 -10.89 -4.20 6.67
C LEU A 191 -9.41 -4.55 6.61
N ASP A 192 -9.10 -5.81 6.33
CA ASP A 192 -7.71 -6.23 6.21
C ASP A 192 -7.09 -5.66 4.92
N PRO A 193 -5.75 -5.45 4.90
CA PRO A 193 -5.04 -5.03 3.69
C PRO A 193 -5.26 -5.97 2.50
N ASP A 194 -5.56 -7.23 2.81
CA ASP A 194 -5.86 -8.30 1.86
C ASP A 194 -7.35 -8.40 1.47
N GLY A 195 -8.19 -7.52 2.02
CA GLY A 195 -9.61 -7.47 1.73
C GLY A 195 -10.44 -8.52 2.46
N THR A 196 -9.84 -9.30 3.38
CA THR A 196 -10.61 -10.14 4.30
C THR A 196 -11.31 -9.26 5.35
N VAL A 197 -12.45 -9.74 5.84
CA VAL A 197 -13.16 -9.11 6.95
C VAL A 197 -13.21 -10.10 8.09
N HIS A 198 -12.43 -9.86 9.14
CA HIS A 198 -12.60 -10.57 10.39
C HIS A 198 -13.89 -10.07 11.05
N LYS A 199 -14.95 -10.89 10.95
CA LYS A 199 -16.10 -10.78 11.84
C LYS A 199 -15.77 -11.59 13.08
N ASP A 200 -15.50 -10.91 14.19
CA ASP A 200 -15.64 -11.48 15.53
C ASP A 200 -17.13 -11.62 15.89
#